data_AF-A0A0D6T970-F1
#
_entry.id   AF-A0A0D6T970-F1
#
_cell.length_a   1.000
_cell.length_b   1.000
_cell.length_c   1.000
_cell.angle_alpha   90.00
_cell.angle_beta   90.00
_cell.angle_gamma   90.00
#
_symmetry.space_group_name_H-M   'P 1'
#
loop_
_entity.id
_entity.type
_entity.pdbx_description
1 polymer ?
#
loop_
_entity_poly.entity_id
_entity_poly.type
_entity_poly.pdbx_seq_one_letter_code
_entity_poly.pdbx_strand_id
1 'polypeptide(L)'
;MLILTCPYCGVNAEETELHPGGEAHLARIGPNGTDEEFESYLFARKNAKGVHFERWRHAYGCGKWFLAARCTATLQVFGTYRAQTPHPPAQIVEAIRKVRPDWTPDWTPAEGIAE
;
A
#
# COMPACT_ATOMS: atom_id res chain seq x y z
N MET A 1 3.12 -18.20 5.29
CA MET A 1 3.71 -16.87 5.48
C MET A 1 3.56 -16.06 4.20
N LEU A 2 3.45 -14.73 4.27
CA LEU A 2 3.42 -13.88 3.09
C LEU A 2 4.78 -13.88 2.36
N ILE A 3 4.73 -13.77 1.03
CA ILE A 3 5.90 -13.49 0.19
C ILE A 3 5.64 -12.17 -0.53
N LEU A 4 6.54 -11.19 -0.36
CA LEU A 4 6.46 -9.90 -1.04
C LEU A 4 7.73 -9.66 -1.85
N THR A 5 7.57 -9.42 -3.16
CA THR A 5 8.71 -9.06 -4.02
C THR A 5 9.13 -7.63 -3.73
N CYS A 6 10.36 -7.40 -3.30
CA CYS A 6 10.85 -6.04 -3.06
C CYS A 6 11.10 -5.33 -4.42
N PRO A 7 10.41 -4.22 -4.74
CA PRO A 7 10.53 -3.55 -6.04
C PRO A 7 11.87 -2.81 -6.23
N TYR A 8 12.73 -2.81 -5.21
CA TYR A 8 14.04 -2.18 -5.25
C TYR A 8 15.19 -3.15 -5.46
N CYS A 9 15.14 -4.35 -4.87
CA CYS A 9 16.20 -5.35 -5.01
C CYS A 9 15.75 -6.65 -5.72
N GLY A 10 14.46 -6.78 -6.08
CA GLY A 10 13.92 -7.93 -6.79
C GLY A 10 13.76 -9.22 -5.96
N VAL A 11 14.24 -9.22 -4.71
CA VAL A 11 14.13 -10.38 -3.81
C VAL A 11 12.67 -10.63 -3.46
N ASN A 12 12.25 -11.89 -3.58
CA ASN A 12 11.02 -12.39 -3.00
C ASN A 12 11.25 -12.62 -1.51
N ALA A 13 10.96 -11.60 -0.70
CA ALA A 13 11.20 -11.63 0.73
C ALA A 13 10.05 -12.35 1.43
N GLU A 14 10.41 -13.20 2.39
CA GLU A 14 9.46 -13.80 3.30
C GLU A 14 9.06 -12.79 4.39
N GLU A 15 7.83 -12.89 4.90
CA GLU A 15 7.24 -11.93 5.85
C GLU A 15 8.14 -11.60 7.06
N THR A 16 8.90 -12.57 7.56
CA THR A 16 9.82 -12.40 8.68
C THR A 16 11.04 -11.54 8.36
N GLU A 17 11.35 -11.33 7.08
CA GLU A 17 12.39 -10.41 6.60
C GLU A 17 11.89 -8.96 6.49
N LEU A 18 10.58 -8.76 6.68
CA LEU A 18 9.87 -7.52 6.42
C LEU A 18 9.34 -6.92 7.71
N HIS A 19 9.19 -5.59 7.72
CA HIS A 19 8.55 -4.88 8.81
C HIS A 19 7.28 -4.17 8.28
N PRO A 20 6.10 -4.43 8.86
CA PRO A 20 4.86 -3.77 8.44
C PRO A 20 4.83 -2.30 8.89
N GLY A 21 4.28 -1.43 8.05
CA GLY A 21 4.14 0.02 8.30
C GLY A 21 2.70 0.53 8.29
N GLY A 22 1.71 -0.37 8.22
CA GLY A 22 0.29 -0.02 8.15
C GLY A 22 -0.11 0.63 6.83
N GLU A 23 -1.14 1.48 6.86
CA GLU A 23 -1.72 2.15 5.68
C GLU A 23 -0.70 2.87 4.78
N ALA A 24 -0.84 2.68 3.48
CA ALA A 24 -0.14 3.39 2.42
C ALA A 24 -0.84 4.71 2.03
N HIS A 25 -0.14 5.56 1.29
CA HIS A 25 -0.69 6.80 0.73
C HIS A 25 -1.19 7.82 1.76
N LEU A 26 -0.71 7.73 3.01
CA LEU A 26 -0.98 8.71 4.04
C LEU A 26 -0.09 9.95 3.85
N ALA A 27 -0.70 11.10 3.60
CA ALA A 27 -0.01 12.38 3.59
C ALA A 27 0.32 12.83 5.01
N ARG A 28 1.52 13.40 5.20
CA ARG A 28 1.94 13.90 6.52
C ARG A 28 1.24 15.22 6.82
N ILE A 29 0.53 15.27 7.95
CA ILE A 29 0.04 16.52 8.53
C ILE A 29 0.98 16.95 9.66
N GLY A 30 1.44 18.18 9.59
CA GLY A 30 2.31 18.79 10.59
C GLY A 30 1.52 19.63 11.61
N PRO A 31 2.21 20.28 12.56
CA PRO A 31 1.57 21.12 13.58
C PRO A 31 0.91 22.40 13.02
N ASN A 32 1.02 22.64 11.71
CA ASN A 32 0.40 23.78 11.03
C ASN A 32 -1.00 23.45 10.46
N GLY A 33 -1.44 22.18 10.51
CA GLY A 33 -2.81 21.79 10.16
C GLY A 33 -3.80 22.14 11.26
N THR A 34 -5.09 21.92 11.03
CA THR A 34 -6.08 22.06 12.12
C THR A 34 -5.90 20.96 13.17
N ASP A 35 -6.43 21.17 14.37
CA ASP A 35 -6.39 20.16 15.44
C ASP A 35 -7.02 18.84 14.98
N GLU A 36 -8.13 18.90 14.24
CA GLU A 36 -8.83 17.73 13.70
C GLU A 36 -7.99 17.01 12.63
N GLU A 37 -7.36 17.75 11.72
CA GLU A 37 -6.49 17.15 10.69
C GLU A 37 -5.27 16.49 11.31
N PHE A 38 -4.68 17.12 12.33
CA PHE A 38 -3.51 16.60 13.02
C PHE A 38 -3.85 15.38 13.89
N GLU A 39 -4.97 15.43 14.63
CA GLU A 39 -5.51 14.30 15.41
C GLU A 39 -5.80 13.09 14.50
N SER A 40 -6.49 13.32 13.38
CA SER A 40 -6.73 12.29 12.37
C SER A 40 -5.42 11.71 11.81
N TYR A 41 -4.45 12.55 11.45
CA TYR A 41 -3.14 12.07 10.99
C TYR A 41 -2.38 11.26 12.06
N LEU A 42 -2.48 11.60 13.34
CA LEU A 42 -1.82 10.87 14.41
C LEU A 42 -2.48 9.50 14.66
N PHE A 43 -3.81 9.43 14.68
CA PHE A 43 -4.52 8.27 15.22
C PHE A 43 -5.41 7.51 14.22
N ALA A 44 -5.95 8.17 13.20
CA ALA A 44 -6.88 7.53 12.27
C ALA A 44 -6.14 6.79 11.15
N ARG A 45 -6.51 5.53 10.90
CA ARG A 45 -6.00 4.74 9.77
C ARG A 45 -7.12 3.94 9.11
N LYS A 46 -7.04 3.76 7.80
CA LYS A 46 -7.92 2.83 7.09
C LYS A 46 -7.66 1.40 7.56
N ASN A 47 -8.73 0.69 7.93
CA ASN A 47 -8.69 -0.71 8.35
C ASN A 47 -9.67 -1.55 7.51
N ALA A 48 -9.46 -1.57 6.19
CA ALA A 48 -10.33 -2.28 5.27
C ALA A 48 -10.27 -3.81 5.45
N LYS A 49 -11.44 -4.44 5.56
CA LYS A 49 -11.60 -5.89 5.40
C LYS A 49 -11.72 -6.21 3.91
N GLY A 50 -10.62 -6.63 3.29
CA GLY A 50 -10.55 -6.81 1.85
C GLY A 50 -9.25 -6.22 1.29
N VAL A 51 -9.33 -5.65 0.08
CA VAL A 51 -8.18 -4.99 -0.54
C VAL A 51 -7.73 -3.82 0.33
N HIS A 52 -6.47 -3.83 0.70
CA HIS A 52 -5.81 -2.80 1.50
C HIS A 52 -4.45 -2.48 0.87
N PHE A 53 -4.06 -1.21 0.96
CA PHE A 53 -2.76 -0.75 0.49
C PHE A 53 -1.89 -0.44 1.70
N GLU A 54 -0.76 -1.14 1.79
CA GLU A 54 0.07 -1.20 2.98
C GLU A 54 1.50 -0.76 2.67
N ARG A 55 2.19 -0.23 3.68
CA ARG A 55 3.64 0.04 3.67
C ARG A 55 4.38 -1.15 4.25
N TRP A 56 5.50 -1.49 3.64
CA TRP A 56 6.41 -2.53 4.09
C TRP A 56 7.86 -2.07 3.96
N ARG A 57 8.68 -2.38 4.94
CA ARG A 57 10.13 -2.15 4.88
C ARG A 57 10.84 -3.49 4.73
N HIS A 58 11.77 -3.59 3.79
CA HIS A 58 12.63 -4.76 3.66
C HIS A 58 13.74 -4.72 4.73
N ALA A 59 13.38 -5.04 5.98
CA ALA A 59 14.19 -4.81 7.17
C ALA A 59 15.49 -5.62 7.17
N TYR A 60 15.44 -6.88 6.69
CA TYR A 60 16.60 -7.77 6.60
C TYR A 60 17.18 -7.86 5.19
N GLY A 61 16.94 -6.83 4.37
CA GLY A 61 17.49 -6.71 3.03
C GLY A 61 17.91 -5.28 2.71
N CYS A 62 17.36 -4.71 1.64
CA CYS A 62 17.79 -3.39 1.16
C CYS A 62 17.42 -2.20 2.06
N GLY A 63 16.65 -2.41 3.14
CA GLY A 63 16.27 -1.39 4.12
C GLY A 63 15.24 -0.36 3.64
N LYS A 64 14.83 -0.41 2.36
CA LYS A 64 13.89 0.55 1.76
C LYS A 64 12.43 0.22 2.10
N TRP A 65 11.63 1.28 2.16
CA TRP A 65 10.17 1.21 2.22
C TRP A 65 9.58 1.04 0.83
N PHE A 66 8.60 0.16 0.68
CA PHE A 66 7.79 -0.07 -0.51
C PHE A 66 6.32 -0.25 -0.11
N LEU A 67 5.44 -0.33 -1.11
CA LEU A 67 4.01 -0.49 -0.91
C LEU A 67 3.55 -1.84 -1.43
N ALA A 68 2.51 -2.40 -0.83
CA ALA A 68 1.87 -3.64 -1.24
C ALA A 68 0.36 -3.48 -1.32
N ALA A 69 -0.26 -4.11 -2.32
CA ALA A 69 -1.70 -4.29 -2.37
C ALA A 69 -2.03 -5.73 -1.95
N ARG A 70 -2.79 -5.89 -0.87
CA ARG A 70 -3.10 -7.20 -0.28
C ARG A 70 -4.58 -7.28 0.08
N CYS A 71 -5.17 -8.48 0.02
CA CYS A 71 -6.42 -8.74 0.70
C CYS A 71 -6.18 -9.13 2.17
N THR A 72 -6.59 -8.29 3.12
CA THR A 72 -6.44 -8.54 4.57
C THR A 72 -7.21 -9.76 5.07
N ALA A 73 -8.29 -10.14 4.38
CA ALA A 73 -9.11 -11.30 4.73
C ALA A 73 -8.58 -12.66 4.20
N THR A 74 -7.82 -12.68 3.09
CA THR A 74 -7.36 -13.92 2.43
C THR A 74 -5.85 -14.01 2.32
N LEU A 75 -5.14 -12.96 2.71
CA LEU A 75 -3.68 -12.80 2.58
C LEU A 75 -3.17 -12.79 1.13
N GLN A 76 -4.06 -12.76 0.13
CA GLN A 76 -3.67 -12.68 -1.27
C GLN A 76 -2.93 -11.36 -1.56
N VAL A 77 -1.77 -11.46 -2.18
CA VAL A 77 -0.99 -10.31 -2.64
C VAL A 77 -1.31 -10.05 -4.11
N PHE A 78 -1.74 -8.84 -4.44
CA PHE A 78 -1.98 -8.41 -5.82
C PHE A 78 -0.71 -7.83 -6.47
N GLY A 79 0.22 -7.34 -5.64
CA GLY A 79 1.55 -6.94 -6.06
C GLY A 79 2.18 -5.92 -5.12
N THR A 80 3.43 -5.56 -5.43
CA THR A 80 4.22 -4.57 -4.71
C THR A 80 4.72 -3.49 -5.66
N TYR A 81 4.98 -2.29 -5.13
CA TYR A 81 5.40 -1.15 -5.93
C TYR A 81 6.17 -0.13 -5.08
N ARG A 82 6.84 0.82 -5.74
CA ARG A 82 7.74 1.78 -5.08
C ARG A 82 6.95 2.72 -4.15
N ALA A 83 7.58 3.14 -3.06
CA ALA A 83 6.97 4.05 -2.09
C ALA A 83 6.74 5.47 -2.62
N GLN A 84 7.44 5.86 -3.68
CA GLN A 84 7.31 7.18 -4.30
C GLN A 84 6.17 7.24 -5.34
N THR A 85 5.29 6.24 -5.38
CA THR A 85 4.14 6.25 -6.28
C THR A 85 2.92 6.84 -5.55
N PRO A 86 2.33 7.96 -6.02
CA PRO A 86 1.26 8.66 -5.31
C PRO A 86 -0.07 7.88 -5.30
N HIS A 87 -0.25 6.98 -6.27
CA HIS A 87 -1.42 6.12 -6.38
C HIS A 87 -0.99 4.71 -6.81
N PRO A 88 -1.79 3.66 -6.52
CA PRO A 88 -1.52 2.33 -7.02
C PRO A 88 -1.37 2.30 -8.55
N PRO A 89 -0.31 1.68 -9.09
CA PRO A 89 -0.11 1.54 -10.54
C PRO A 89 -1.26 0.81 -11.24
N ALA A 90 -1.46 1.08 -12.54
CA ALA A 90 -2.54 0.48 -13.34
C ALA A 90 -2.53 -1.06 -13.28
N GLN A 91 -1.35 -1.69 -13.38
CA GLN A 91 -1.22 -3.14 -13.30
C GLN A 91 -1.67 -3.72 -11.94
N ILE A 92 -1.53 -2.95 -10.85
CA ILE A 92 -2.00 -3.36 -9.52
C ILE A 92 -3.53 -3.27 -9.47
N VAL A 93 -4.11 -2.20 -10.01
CA VAL A 93 -5.57 -2.00 -10.10
C VAL A 93 -6.21 -3.10 -10.96
N GLU A 94 -5.61 -3.44 -12.10
CA GLU A 94 -6.05 -4.53 -12.97
C GLU A 94 -5.97 -5.89 -12.27
N ALA A 95 -4.86 -6.17 -11.57
CA ALA A 95 -4.69 -7.42 -10.82
C ALA A 95 -5.77 -7.57 -9.73
N ILE A 96 -6.13 -6.48 -9.06
CA ILE A 96 -7.23 -6.46 -8.09
C ILE A 96 -8.57 -6.73 -8.78
N ARG A 97 -8.91 -5.96 -9.82
CA ARG A 97 -10.19 -6.07 -10.53
C ARG A 97 -10.41 -7.43 -11.19
N LYS A 98 -9.35 -8.08 -11.68
CA LYS A 98 -9.41 -9.44 -12.23
C LYS A 98 -9.95 -10.46 -11.21
N VAL A 99 -9.65 -10.27 -9.93
CA VAL A 99 -10.08 -11.16 -8.84
C VAL A 99 -11.33 -10.63 -8.14
N ARG A 100 -11.51 -9.31 -8.13
CA ARG A 100 -12.59 -8.59 -7.45
C ARG A 100 -13.20 -7.55 -8.40
N PRO A 101 -14.08 -7.95 -9.33
CA PRO A 101 -14.63 -7.05 -10.33
C PRO A 101 -15.45 -5.90 -9.70
N ASP A 102 -16.09 -6.16 -8.55
CA ASP A 102 -16.90 -5.16 -7.84
C ASP A 102 -16.07 -4.23 -6.94
N TRP A 103 -14.75 -4.40 -6.87
CA TRP A 103 -13.90 -3.53 -6.06
C TRP A 103 -13.70 -2.17 -6.74
N THR A 104 -13.91 -1.11 -5.97
CA THR A 104 -13.67 0.27 -6.37
C THR A 104 -12.57 0.91 -5.51
N PRO A 105 -11.68 1.71 -6.12
CA PRO A 105 -10.70 2.50 -5.37
C PRO A 105 -11.41 3.58 -4.56
N ASP A 106 -10.84 3.90 -3.39
CA ASP A 106 -11.30 4.97 -2.50
C ASP A 106 -10.57 6.30 -2.75
N TRP A 107 -9.82 6.39 -3.85
CA TRP A 107 -9.25 7.62 -4.40
C TRP A 107 -9.80 7.88 -5.79
N THR A 108 -9.82 9.14 -6.19
CA THR A 108 -10.11 9.53 -7.57
C THR A 108 -8.89 9.20 -8.42
N PRO A 109 -9.00 8.38 -9.49
CA PRO A 109 -7.92 8.22 -10.44
C PRO A 109 -7.52 9.60 -10.97
N ALA A 110 -6.23 9.96 -10.95
CA ALA A 110 -5.78 11.16 -11.63
C ALA A 110 -6.26 11.11 -13.09
N GLU A 111 -6.81 12.21 -13.61
CA GLU A 111 -7.13 12.33 -15.03
C GLU A 111 -5.89 11.93 -15.85
N GLY A 112 -5.96 10.81 -16.57
CA GLY A 112 -4.86 10.35 -17.41
C GLY A 112 -4.15 9.05 -17.01
N ILE A 113 -4.71 8.17 -16.16
CA ILE A 113 -4.24 6.77 -16.04
C ILE A 113 -4.82 5.89 -17.16
N ALA A 114 -4.70 6.35 -18.40
CA ALA A 114 -4.93 5.55 -19.60
C ALA A 114 -3.63 5.55 -20.42
N GLU A 115 -3.17 4.33 -20.69
CA GLU A 115 -2.02 3.89 -21.53
C GLU A 115 -0.62 3.95 -20.91
#